data_AF-A0AAJ6D6K8-F1
#
_entry.id   AF-A0AAJ6D6K8-F1
#
_cell.length_a   1.000
_cell.length_b   1.000
_cell.length_c   1.000
_cell.angle_alpha   90.00
_cell.angle_beta   90.00
_cell.angle_gamma   90.00
#
_symmetry.space_group_name_H-M   'P 1'
#
loop_
_entity.id
_entity.type
_entity.pdbx_description
1 polymer ?
#
loop_
_entity_poly.entity_id
_entity_poly.type
_entity_poly.pdbx_seq_one_letter_code
_entity_poly.pdbx_strand_id
1 'polypeptide(L)' 'MADWHTTTSDADWNNFSELKATFNSADYVTNGKIVFDVGGNKYRIVGLVGFRTKRVFILFVGTHAEYDAMDVAKL' A
#
# COMPACT_ATOMS: atom_id res chain seq x y z
N MET A 1 -2.10 -11.20 -4.01
CA MET A 1 -3.29 -10.42 -3.60
C MET A 1 -3.92 -10.95 -2.33
N ALA A 2 -4.26 -12.23 -2.25
CA ALA A 2 -4.89 -12.82 -1.06
C ALA A 2 -4.05 -12.58 0.21
N ASP A 3 -2.75 -12.90 0.17
CA ASP A 3 -1.86 -12.70 1.32
C ASP A 3 -1.81 -11.24 1.77
N TRP A 4 -1.65 -10.30 0.83
CA TRP A 4 -1.67 -8.86 1.15
C TRP A 4 -2.98 -8.45 1.82
N HIS A 5 -4.13 -8.93 1.30
CA HIS A 5 -5.44 -8.59 1.85
C HIS A 5 -5.61 -9.14 3.27
N THR A 6 -5.28 -10.41 3.49
CA THR A 6 -5.38 -11.05 4.82
C THR A 6 -4.45 -10.34 5.81
N THR A 7 -3.16 -10.20 5.47
CA THR A 7 -2.18 -9.52 6.33
C THR A 7 -2.59 -8.08 6.64
N THR A 8 -3.12 -7.34 5.67
CA THR A 8 -3.57 -5.94 5.87
C THR A 8 -4.85 -5.85 6.68
N SER A 9 -5.77 -6.81 6.52
CA SER A 9 -7.05 -6.83 7.26
C SER A 9 -6.85 -7.16 8.74
N ASP A 10 -5.84 -7.97 9.06
CA ASP A 10 -5.52 -8.38 10.44
C ASP A 10 -4.53 -7.43 11.13
N ALA A 11 -3.98 -6.45 10.41
CA ALA A 11 -2.94 -5.59 10.92
C ALA A 11 -3.45 -4.45 11.82
N ASP A 12 -2.66 -4.12 12.84
CA ASP A 12 -2.92 -3.02 13.78
C ASP A 12 -1.78 -1.98 13.80
N TRP A 13 -1.22 -1.62 12.65
CA TRP A 13 -0.09 -0.68 12.60
C TRP A 13 -0.46 0.71 13.13
N ASN A 14 0.40 1.29 13.96
CA ASN A 14 0.23 2.63 14.53
C ASN A 14 0.93 3.72 13.73
N ASN A 15 1.88 3.34 12.88
CA ASN A 15 2.69 4.25 12.08
C ASN A 15 3.27 3.52 10.87
N PHE A 16 3.90 4.29 9.98
CA PHE A 16 4.51 3.74 8.77
C PHE A 16 5.67 2.78 9.06
N SER A 17 6.42 2.97 10.15
CA SER A 17 7.53 2.08 10.49
C SER A 17 7.05 0.66 10.81
N GLU A 18 5.95 0.52 11.55
CA GLU A 18 5.34 -0.78 11.85
C GLU A 18 4.78 -1.46 10.59
N LEU A 19 4.13 -0.67 9.72
CA LEU A 19 3.66 -1.15 8.42
C LEU A 19 4.82 -1.64 7.56
N LYS A 20 5.90 -0.84 7.47
CA LYS A 20 7.10 -1.19 6.70
C LYS A 20 7.80 -2.41 7.28
N ALA A 21 7.74 -2.65 8.59
CA ALA A 21 8.25 -3.90 9.17
C ALA A 21 7.46 -5.14 8.73
N THR A 22 6.18 -4.99 8.36
CA THR A 22 5.36 -6.07 7.80
C THR A 22 5.56 -6.20 6.29
N PHE A 23 5.63 -5.06 5.58
CA PHE A 23 5.88 -4.97 4.16
C PHE A 23 7.15 -4.17 3.91
N ASN A 24 8.31 -4.84 3.91
CA ASN A 24 9.62 -4.19 3.81
C ASN A 24 9.80 -3.31 2.55
N SER A 25 9.14 -3.68 1.46
CA SER A 25 9.13 -2.92 0.21
C SER A 25 8.01 -1.87 0.13
N ALA A 26 7.27 -1.63 1.20
CA ALA A 26 6.27 -0.58 1.22
C ALA A 26 6.93 0.80 1.19
N ASP A 27 6.40 1.68 0.35
CA ASP A 27 6.91 3.02 0.17
C ASP A 27 5.84 4.07 0.45
N TYR A 28 6.22 5.08 1.23
CA TYR A 28 5.38 6.23 1.51
C TYR A 28 5.57 7.26 0.39
N VAL A 29 4.46 7.69 -0.23
CA VAL A 29 4.50 8.68 -1.33
C VAL A 29 4.20 10.07 -0.79
N THR A 30 2.92 10.39 -0.57
CA THR A 30 2.45 11.67 -0.03
C THR A 30 1.03 11.55 0.50
N ASN A 31 0.60 12.45 1.39
CA ASN A 31 -0.77 12.53 1.92
C ASN A 31 -1.31 11.21 2.48
N GLY A 32 -0.45 10.38 3.08
CA GLY A 32 -0.84 9.07 3.64
C GLY A 32 -1.01 7.95 2.60
N LYS A 33 -0.66 8.20 1.33
CA LYS A 33 -0.62 7.17 0.29
C LYS A 33 0.63 6.32 0.42
N ILE A 34 0.42 5.02 0.46
CA ILE A 34 1.45 4.00 0.57
C ILE A 34 1.31 3.04 -0.61
N VAL A 35 2.45 2.68 -1.18
CA VAL A 35 2.56 1.72 -2.28
C VAL A 35 3.02 0.38 -1.72
N PHE A 36 2.35 -0.69 -2.14
CA PHE A 36 2.70 -2.06 -1.77
C PHE A 36 3.07 -2.86 -3.02
N ASP A 37 4.21 -3.54 -2.96
CA ASP A 37 4.60 -4.51 -3.99
C ASP A 37 3.96 -5.87 -3.70
N VAL A 38 3.19 -6.41 -4.64
CA VAL A 38 2.48 -7.68 -4.44
C VAL A 38 2.62 -8.62 -5.63
N GLY A 39 2.39 -9.91 -5.37
CA GLY A 39 2.42 -10.95 -6.41
C GLY A 39 3.82 -11.17 -7.00
N GLY A 40 4.86 -11.10 -6.18
CA GLY A 40 6.26 -11.24 -6.63
C GLY A 40 6.74 -10.02 -7.42
N ASN A 41 6.44 -8.82 -6.93
CA ASN A 41 6.80 -7.53 -7.54
C ASN A 41 6.12 -7.23 -8.91
N LYS A 42 5.11 -8.01 -9.31
CA LYS A 42 4.41 -7.84 -10.59
C LYS A 42 3.35 -6.74 -10.57
N TYR A 43 2.80 -6.47 -9.38
CA TYR A 43 1.71 -5.54 -9.19
C TYR A 43 2.04 -4.51 -8.09
N ARG A 44 1.32 -3.39 -8.13
CA ARG A 44 1.31 -2.32 -7.16
C ARG A 44 -0.11 -2.13 -6.64
N ILE A 45 -0.22 -1.96 -5.33
CA ILE A 45 -1.44 -1.46 -4.69
C ILE A 45 -1.11 -0.09 -4.12
N VAL A 46 -1.88 0.93 -4.47
CA VAL A 46 -1.81 2.24 -3.80
C VAL A 46 -2.95 2.29 -2.78
N GLY A 47 -2.59 2.40 -1.51
CA GLY A 47 -3.53 2.52 -0.40
C GLY A 47 -3.39 3.86 0.31
N LEU A 48 -4.50 4.53 0.58
CA LEU A 48 -4.54 5.60 1.57
C LEU A 48 -4.69 4.98 2.96
N VAL A 49 -3.67 5.12 3.80
CA VAL A 49 -3.60 4.44 5.10
C VAL A 49 -3.85 5.44 6.24
N GLY A 50 -4.96 5.23 6.93
CA GLY A 50 -5.28 5.94 8.16
C GLY A 50 -4.87 5.13 9.39
N PHE A 51 -3.66 5.34 9.90
CA PHE A 51 -3.15 4.61 11.08
C PHE A 51 -4.01 4.79 12.33
N ARG A 52 -4.56 5.99 12.55
CA ARG A 52 -5.46 6.24 13.70
C ARG A 52 -6.80 5.52 13.56
N THR A 53 -7.33 5.43 12.35
CA THR A 53 -8.63 4.82 12.07
C THR A 53 -8.54 3.32 11.78
N LYS A 54 -7.31 2.78 11.65
CA LYS A 54 -7.04 1.39 11.26
C LYS A 54 -7.77 1.01 9.96
N ARG A 55 -7.68 1.90 8.97
CA ARG A 55 -8.33 1.74 7.66
C ARG A 55 -7.33 1.92 6.54
N VAL A 56 -7.48 1.10 5.51
CA VAL A 56 -6.77 1.22 4.23
C VAL A 56 -7.82 1.36 3.14
N PHE A 57 -7.78 2.47 2.41
CA PHE A 57 -8.60 2.67 1.22
C PHE A 57 -7.75 2.35 0.00
N ILE A 58 -8.18 1.38 -0.80
CA ILE A 58 -7.51 1.04 -2.05
C ILE A 58 -7.87 2.11 -3.09
N LEU A 59 -6.87 2.85 -3.55
CA LEU A 59 -7.02 3.88 -4.58
C LEU A 59 -6.69 3.34 -5.98
N PHE A 60 -5.77 2.38 -6.04
CA PHE A 60 -5.33 1.77 -7.29
C PHE A 60 -4.79 0.36 -7.08
N VAL A 61 -5.01 -0.50 -8.07
CA VAL A 61 -4.39 -1.82 -8.20
C VAL A 61 -4.05 -2.03 -9.67
N GLY A 62 -2.79 -2.34 -9.97
CA GLY A 62 -2.36 -2.60 -11.34
C GLY A 62 -0.95 -3.12 -11.42
N THR A 63 -0.47 -3.33 -12.64
CA THR A 63 0.90 -3.75 -12.95
C THR A 63 1.90 -2.64 -12.65
N HIS A 64 3.19 -3.00 -12.61
CA HIS A 64 4.27 -2.02 -12.51
C HIS A 64 4.22 -0.98 -13.64
N ALA A 65 3.94 -1.41 -14.87
CA ALA A 65 3.90 -0.51 -16.02
C ALA A 65 2.71 0.48 -15.95
N GLU A 66 1.55 0.02 -15.49
CA GLU A 66 0.40 0.90 -15.27
C GLU A 66 0.68 1.90 -14.14
N TYR A 67 1.32 1.45 -13.06
CA TYR A 67 1.74 2.31 -11.97
C TYR A 67 2.73 3.40 -12.42
N ASP A 68 3.75 3.04 -13.21
CA ASP A 68 4.76 3.99 -13.71
C ASP A 68 4.17 5.05 -14.64
N ALA A 69 3.08 4.73 -15.33
CA ALA A 69 2.36 5.66 -16.20
C ALA A 69 1.45 6.63 -15.42
N MET A 70 1.33 6.50 -14.10
CA MET A 70 0.41 7.27 -13.26
C MET A 70 1.12 8.26 -12.34
N ASP A 71 0.44 9.37 -12.08
CA ASP A 71 0.85 10.34 -11.06
C ASP A 71 0.10 10.06 -9.75
N VAL A 72 0.73 9.29 -8.88
CA VAL A 72 0.16 8.87 -7.57
C VAL A 72 -0.16 10.06 -6.67
N ALA A 73 0.57 11.17 -6.80
CA ALA A 73 0.30 12.37 -6.01
C ALA A 73 -1.08 12.95 -6.32
N LYS A 74 -1.59 12.74 -7.54
CA LYS A 74 -2.90 13.21 -8.03
C LYS A 74 -4.06 12.23 -7.80
N LEU A 75 -3.79 11.03 -7.25
CA LEU A 75 -4.84 10.11 -6.75
C LEU A 75 -5.55 10.64 -5.50
#